data_AF-A0A832K1C5-F1
#
_entry.id   AF-A0A832K1C5-F1
#
_cell.length_a   1.000
_cell.length_b   1.000
_cell.length_c   1.000
_cell.angle_alpha   90.00
_cell.angle_beta   90.00
_cell.angle_gamma   90.00
#
_symmetry.space_group_name_H-M   'P 1'
#
loop_
_entity.id
_entity.type
_entity.pdbx_description
1 polymer ?
#
loop_
_entity_poly.entity_id
_entity_poly.type
_entity_poly.pdbx_seq_one_letter_code
_entity_poly.pdbx_strand_id
1 'polypeptide(L)'
;MHIVCRSGCCALLLALSFAAARGAETLPLEEEQFEDVLRGIAAERSEADQLRRAKAFAVERRLSSMQVKTLAARLRDDSARLEFALAAYPRTVDPENFYEVYDAFTSFSKVMRLHDAVRPGTIPGPRPGPGPVVTVPETMGEADMKPILQALRKETFDPNRAQLARQILTSSRRLFRASQIKQMVECFDFEPSKLELAKFAYDYTYDREKYFLVNDAFSFSNTKDALSRYVESKSTAPPRR
;
A
#
# COMPACT_ATOMS: atom_id res chain seq x y z
N MET A 1 -58.76 -45.30 -10.43
CA MET A 1 -57.78 -45.61 -11.49
C MET A 1 -56.80 -44.45 -11.57
N HIS A 2 -55.50 -44.72 -11.33
CA HIS A 2 -54.27 -44.06 -11.85
C HIS A 2 -54.16 -42.51 -11.80
N ILE A 3 -53.04 -41.84 -11.53
CA ILE A 3 -51.65 -42.12 -11.16
C ILE A 3 -51.07 -40.78 -10.65
N VAL A 4 -50.10 -40.90 -9.74
CA VAL A 4 -49.13 -39.94 -9.17
C VAL A 4 -48.47 -38.97 -10.19
N CYS A 5 -48.22 -37.70 -9.80
CA CYS A 5 -46.88 -37.10 -9.95
C CYS A 5 -46.64 -35.89 -9.02
N ARG A 6 -45.44 -35.88 -8.44
CA ARG A 6 -44.90 -34.95 -7.43
C ARG A 6 -44.38 -33.65 -8.05
N SER A 7 -44.12 -32.69 -7.16
CA SER A 7 -42.99 -31.74 -7.18
C SER A 7 -43.33 -30.31 -7.60
N GLY A 8 -43.08 -29.37 -6.69
CA GLY A 8 -43.20 -27.94 -6.94
C GLY A 8 -43.31 -27.07 -5.69
N CYS A 9 -42.58 -27.39 -4.62
CA CYS A 9 -42.26 -26.41 -3.58
C CYS A 9 -41.48 -25.26 -4.22
N CYS A 10 -41.98 -24.02 -4.12
CA CYS A 10 -41.19 -22.81 -3.90
C CYS A 10 -42.11 -21.57 -3.97
N ALA A 11 -42.98 -21.44 -2.98
CA ALA A 11 -43.63 -20.19 -2.66
C ALA A 11 -43.48 -19.96 -1.17
N LEU A 12 -42.29 -19.51 -0.73
CA LEU A 12 -42.15 -18.92 0.60
C LEU A 12 -40.94 -17.98 0.62
N LEU A 13 -41.27 -16.69 0.56
CA LEU A 13 -40.73 -15.63 1.41
C LEU A 13 -39.20 -15.53 1.53
N LEU A 14 -38.61 -14.56 0.84
CA LEU A 14 -37.48 -13.78 1.35
C LEU A 14 -37.46 -12.39 0.68
N ALA A 15 -38.57 -11.67 0.83
CA ALA A 15 -38.57 -10.21 0.80
C ALA A 15 -38.88 -9.77 2.23
N LEU A 16 -37.85 -9.34 2.96
CA LEU A 16 -37.88 -8.44 4.13
C LEU A 16 -36.59 -8.64 4.95
N SER A 17 -35.56 -7.84 4.66
CA SER A 17 -34.79 -7.19 5.72
C SER A 17 -34.09 -5.95 5.18
N PHE A 18 -34.91 -4.97 4.78
CA PHE A 18 -34.49 -3.60 4.50
C PHE A 18 -34.58 -2.80 5.81
N ALA A 19 -33.90 -3.24 6.87
CA ALA A 19 -33.95 -2.55 8.17
C ALA A 19 -32.74 -2.76 9.10
N ALA A 20 -31.63 -3.34 8.62
CA ALA A 20 -30.38 -3.46 9.39
C ALA A 20 -29.19 -2.70 8.75
N ALA A 21 -29.43 -1.94 7.69
CA ALA A 21 -28.38 -1.44 6.81
C ALA A 21 -27.59 -0.22 7.33
N ARG A 22 -27.97 0.39 8.46
CA ARG A 22 -27.26 1.58 8.97
C ARG A 22 -26.14 1.32 9.98
N GLY A 23 -26.02 0.08 10.49
CA GLY A 23 -24.95 -0.32 11.42
C GLY A 23 -23.93 -1.31 10.84
N ALA A 24 -24.29 -2.02 9.76
CA ALA A 24 -23.43 -3.03 9.12
C ALA A 24 -22.52 -2.47 8.01
N GLU A 25 -22.72 -1.21 7.60
CA GLU A 25 -21.97 -0.57 6.50
C GLU A 25 -20.53 -0.18 6.85
N THR A 26 -20.08 -0.38 8.10
CA THR A 26 -18.74 0.00 8.56
C THR A 26 -17.82 -1.20 8.78
N LEU A 27 -18.35 -2.42 8.83
CA LEU A 27 -17.56 -3.62 9.10
C LEU A 27 -17.16 -4.30 7.77
N PRO A 28 -15.90 -4.75 7.65
CA PRO A 28 -15.49 -5.54 6.49
C PRO A 28 -16.29 -6.84 6.42
N LEU A 29 -16.31 -7.47 5.24
CA LEU A 29 -17.03 -8.71 5.03
C LEU A 29 -16.58 -9.81 6.02
N GLU A 30 -17.54 -10.52 6.61
CA GLU A 30 -17.28 -11.69 7.46
C GLU A 30 -16.48 -12.77 6.71
N GLU A 31 -15.62 -13.49 7.43
CA GLU A 31 -14.63 -14.41 6.85
C GLU A 31 -15.26 -15.57 6.06
N GLU A 32 -16.37 -16.13 6.56
CA GLU A 32 -17.10 -17.21 5.88
C GLU A 32 -17.67 -16.75 4.52
N GLN A 33 -18.25 -15.55 4.50
CA GLN A 33 -18.80 -14.96 3.26
C GLN A 33 -17.69 -14.59 2.27
N PHE A 34 -16.50 -14.27 2.78
CA PHE A 34 -15.35 -13.95 1.95
C PHE A 34 -14.78 -15.19 1.23
N GLU A 35 -14.68 -16.31 1.93
CA GLU A 35 -14.21 -17.57 1.34
C GLU A 35 -15.12 -18.08 0.21
N ASP A 36 -16.44 -17.93 0.34
CA ASP A 36 -17.39 -18.24 -0.73
C ASP A 36 -17.15 -17.40 -1.99
N VAL A 37 -16.85 -16.12 -1.79
CA VAL A 37 -16.54 -15.20 -2.89
C VAL A 37 -15.25 -15.61 -3.58
N LEU A 38 -14.21 -15.93 -2.80
CA LEU A 38 -12.92 -16.39 -3.32
C LEU A 38 -13.08 -17.67 -4.15
N ARG A 39 -13.81 -18.67 -3.63
CA ARG A 39 -14.09 -19.92 -4.34
C ARG A 39 -14.83 -19.67 -5.64
N GLY A 40 -15.84 -18.81 -5.62
CA GLY A 40 -16.61 -18.49 -6.82
C GLY A 40 -15.78 -17.75 -7.88
N ILE A 41 -14.87 -16.84 -7.48
CA ILE A 41 -13.98 -16.15 -8.44
C ILE A 41 -12.98 -17.15 -9.01
N ALA A 42 -12.39 -18.02 -8.18
CA ALA A 42 -11.43 -19.02 -8.65
C ALA A 42 -12.05 -20.04 -9.64
N ALA A 43 -13.36 -20.30 -9.55
CA ALA A 43 -14.09 -21.21 -10.41
C ALA A 43 -14.40 -20.65 -11.82
N GLU A 44 -14.20 -19.35 -12.06
CA GLU A 44 -14.47 -18.74 -13.35
C GLU A 44 -13.52 -19.23 -14.46
N ARG A 45 -14.04 -19.30 -15.68
CA ARG A 45 -13.36 -19.94 -16.82
C ARG A 45 -12.25 -19.10 -17.43
N SER A 46 -12.34 -17.77 -17.30
CA SER A 46 -11.42 -16.82 -17.91
C SER A 46 -11.00 -15.75 -16.90
N GLU A 47 -9.80 -15.19 -17.09
CA GLU A 47 -9.31 -14.08 -16.28
C GLU A 47 -10.19 -12.82 -16.41
N ALA A 48 -10.75 -12.58 -17.60
CA ALA A 48 -11.70 -11.50 -17.81
C ALA A 48 -12.97 -11.65 -16.95
N ASP A 49 -13.48 -12.88 -16.81
CA ASP A 49 -14.63 -13.17 -15.93
C ASP A 49 -14.26 -13.07 -14.45
N GLN A 50 -13.07 -13.54 -14.06
CA GLN A 50 -12.54 -13.37 -12.72
C GLN A 50 -12.48 -11.90 -12.33
N LEU A 51 -11.89 -11.06 -13.18
CA LEU A 51 -11.78 -9.62 -12.98
C LEU A 51 -13.16 -8.95 -12.94
N ARG A 52 -14.06 -9.29 -13.87
CA ARG A 52 -15.42 -8.74 -13.93
C ARG A 52 -16.19 -9.03 -12.64
N ARG A 53 -16.13 -10.27 -12.16
CA ARG A 53 -16.79 -10.70 -10.91
C ARG A 53 -16.18 -10.05 -9.69
N ALA A 54 -14.85 -9.99 -9.61
CA ALA A 54 -14.14 -9.32 -8.52
C ALA A 54 -14.49 -7.82 -8.46
N LYS A 55 -14.53 -7.11 -9.60
CA LYS A 55 -14.91 -5.70 -9.68
C LYS A 55 -16.36 -5.47 -9.27
N ALA A 56 -17.30 -6.30 -9.74
CA ALA A 56 -18.70 -6.23 -9.31
C ALA A 56 -18.81 -6.36 -7.78
N PHE A 57 -18.07 -7.30 -7.20
CA PHE A 57 -18.04 -7.51 -5.77
C PHE A 57 -17.49 -6.31 -4.98
N ALA A 58 -16.36 -5.75 -5.42
CA ALA A 58 -15.75 -4.57 -4.78
C ALA A 58 -16.60 -3.29 -4.91
N VAL A 59 -17.55 -3.24 -5.85
CA VAL A 59 -18.54 -2.16 -5.97
C VAL A 59 -19.71 -2.36 -5.01
N GLU A 60 -20.11 -3.60 -4.71
CA GLU A 60 -21.27 -3.86 -3.85
C GLU A 60 -20.94 -3.90 -2.36
N ARG A 61 -19.68 -4.18 -2.00
CA ARG A 61 -19.24 -4.39 -0.63
C ARG A 61 -18.05 -3.51 -0.27
N ARG A 62 -17.94 -3.15 1.01
CA ARG A 62 -16.70 -2.60 1.56
C ARG A 62 -15.75 -3.74 1.92
N LEU A 63 -14.47 -3.54 1.65
CA LEU A 63 -13.43 -4.55 1.84
C LEU A 63 -12.31 -3.95 2.69
N SER A 64 -11.62 -4.76 3.49
CA SER A 64 -10.34 -4.34 4.08
C SER A 64 -9.21 -4.38 3.06
N SER A 65 -8.11 -3.66 3.30
CA SER A 65 -6.87 -3.75 2.51
C SER A 65 -6.44 -5.21 2.32
N MET A 66 -6.54 -6.02 3.38
CA MET A 66 -6.17 -7.44 3.37
C MET A 66 -7.10 -8.28 2.48
N GLN A 67 -8.41 -8.00 2.50
CA GLN A 67 -9.37 -8.66 1.61
C GLN A 67 -9.11 -8.28 0.15
N VAL A 68 -8.82 -7.00 -0.12
CA VAL A 68 -8.44 -6.54 -1.46
C VAL A 68 -7.14 -7.22 -1.92
N LYS A 69 -6.12 -7.30 -1.06
CA LYS A 69 -4.87 -8.04 -1.34
C LYS A 69 -5.16 -9.50 -1.71
N THR A 70 -5.98 -10.17 -0.91
CA THR A 70 -6.29 -11.59 -1.08
C THR A 70 -7.05 -11.86 -2.38
N LEU A 71 -8.01 -10.99 -2.73
CA LEU A 71 -8.73 -11.04 -4.00
C LEU A 71 -7.82 -10.74 -5.19
N ALA A 72 -6.99 -9.70 -5.10
CA ALA A 72 -6.03 -9.36 -6.14
C ALA A 72 -5.07 -10.53 -6.42
N ALA A 73 -4.60 -11.22 -5.38
CA ALA A 73 -3.72 -12.38 -5.52
C ALA A 73 -4.35 -13.57 -6.27
N ARG A 74 -5.69 -13.60 -6.45
CA ARG A 74 -6.38 -14.63 -7.26
C ARG A 74 -6.36 -14.34 -8.76
N LEU A 75 -6.09 -13.09 -9.15
CA LEU A 75 -5.94 -12.70 -10.55
C LEU A 75 -4.54 -13.09 -11.03
N ARG A 76 -4.41 -13.53 -12.28
CA ARG A 76 -3.17 -14.11 -12.81
C ARG A 76 -2.20 -13.01 -13.23
N ASP A 77 -2.70 -11.96 -13.86
CA ASP A 77 -1.92 -10.88 -14.44
C ASP A 77 -2.03 -9.57 -13.63
N ASP A 78 -0.95 -8.79 -13.60
CA ASP A 78 -0.88 -7.55 -12.83
C ASP A 78 -1.71 -6.39 -13.42
N SER A 79 -2.13 -6.48 -14.69
CA SER A 79 -3.06 -5.51 -15.27
C SER A 79 -4.45 -5.70 -14.67
N ALA A 80 -4.92 -6.94 -14.59
CA ALA A 80 -6.17 -7.29 -13.91
C ALA A 80 -6.11 -6.91 -12.42
N ARG A 81 -5.00 -7.21 -11.73
CA ARG A 81 -4.79 -6.79 -10.32
C ARG A 81 -4.88 -5.28 -10.15
N LEU A 82 -4.25 -4.52 -11.04
CA LEU A 82 -4.27 -3.05 -11.02
C LEU A 82 -5.69 -2.52 -11.19
N GLU A 83 -6.39 -3.01 -12.21
CA GLU A 83 -7.77 -2.59 -12.48
C GLU A 83 -8.72 -2.92 -11.33
N PHE A 84 -8.57 -4.09 -10.73
CA PHE A 84 -9.35 -4.49 -9.57
C PHE A 84 -9.04 -3.61 -8.35
N ALA A 85 -7.76 -3.43 -8.02
CA ALA A 85 -7.34 -2.63 -6.86
C ALA A 85 -7.82 -1.17 -6.97
N LEU A 86 -7.75 -0.57 -8.15
CA LEU A 86 -8.29 0.78 -8.40
C LEU A 86 -9.80 0.84 -8.22
N ALA A 87 -10.54 -0.19 -8.65
CA ALA A 87 -11.98 -0.26 -8.47
C ALA A 87 -12.39 -0.47 -7.00
N ALA A 88 -11.58 -1.21 -6.23
CA ALA A 88 -11.83 -1.48 -4.82
C ALA A 88 -11.48 -0.32 -3.88
N TYR A 89 -10.44 0.45 -4.20
CA TYR A 89 -9.90 1.51 -3.34
C TYR A 89 -10.96 2.49 -2.76
N PRO A 90 -11.94 3.01 -3.54
CA PRO A 90 -12.93 3.97 -3.00
C PRO A 90 -13.84 3.39 -1.91
N ARG A 91 -13.94 2.07 -1.82
CA ARG A 91 -14.76 1.35 -0.83
C ARG A 91 -13.95 0.56 0.18
N THR A 92 -12.62 0.69 0.17
CA THR A 92 -11.77 0.09 1.20
C THR A 92 -12.05 0.74 2.55
N VAL A 93 -12.19 -0.06 3.59
CA VAL A 93 -12.51 0.41 4.95
C VAL A 93 -11.31 1.12 5.59
N ASP A 94 -10.10 0.63 5.34
CA ASP A 94 -8.82 1.09 5.88
C ASP A 94 -7.85 1.52 4.76
N PRO A 95 -8.17 2.60 4.02
CA PRO A 95 -7.36 3.07 2.89
C PRO A 95 -5.92 3.45 3.28
N GLU A 96 -5.67 3.75 4.56
CA GLU A 96 -4.33 3.97 5.12
C GLU A 96 -3.43 2.73 5.05
N ASN A 97 -4.01 1.53 5.10
CA ASN A 97 -3.31 0.25 5.03
C ASN A 97 -3.27 -0.31 3.60
N PHE A 98 -3.78 0.43 2.60
CA PHE A 98 -3.93 -0.07 1.24
C PHE A 98 -2.59 -0.41 0.55
N TYR A 99 -1.46 0.01 1.12
CA TYR A 99 -0.13 -0.42 0.70
C TYR A 99 0.06 -1.94 0.80
N GLU A 100 -0.68 -2.65 1.65
CA GLU A 100 -0.61 -4.12 1.77
C GLU A 100 -0.96 -4.83 0.46
N VAL A 101 -1.80 -4.20 -0.36
CA VAL A 101 -2.22 -4.72 -1.68
C VAL A 101 -1.03 -4.77 -2.65
N TYR A 102 0.04 -4.01 -2.41
CA TYR A 102 1.22 -3.98 -3.29
C TYR A 102 1.91 -5.34 -3.37
N ASP A 103 1.89 -6.11 -2.30
CA ASP A 103 2.46 -7.46 -2.25
C ASP A 103 1.76 -8.44 -3.21
N ALA A 104 0.52 -8.14 -3.61
CA ALA A 104 -0.20 -8.97 -4.57
C ALA A 104 0.33 -8.83 -6.00
N PHE A 105 1.15 -7.81 -6.29
CA PHE A 105 1.68 -7.55 -7.64
C PHE A 105 3.06 -8.18 -7.86
N THR A 106 3.28 -8.67 -9.07
CA THR A 106 4.60 -9.13 -9.53
C THR A 106 5.39 -7.95 -10.14
N SER A 107 4.71 -7.06 -10.84
CA SER A 107 5.24 -5.93 -11.59
C SER A 107 5.20 -4.65 -10.77
N PHE A 108 6.39 -4.18 -10.44
CA PHE A 108 6.56 -2.92 -9.73
C PHE A 108 6.00 -1.70 -10.48
N SER A 109 6.08 -1.69 -11.82
CA SER A 109 5.48 -0.62 -12.64
C SER A 109 3.96 -0.50 -12.43
N LYS A 110 3.28 -1.62 -12.15
CA LYS A 110 1.83 -1.63 -11.88
C LYS A 110 1.53 -1.18 -10.45
N VAL A 111 2.36 -1.57 -9.49
CA VAL A 111 2.31 -1.05 -8.12
C VAL A 111 2.43 0.47 -8.11
N MET A 112 3.36 1.03 -8.89
CA MET A 112 3.53 2.49 -8.98
C MET A 112 2.32 3.18 -9.59
N ARG A 113 1.72 2.61 -10.64
CA ARG A 113 0.46 3.14 -11.20
C ARG A 113 -0.70 3.08 -10.20
N LEU A 114 -0.77 2.04 -9.37
CA LEU A 114 -1.75 1.95 -8.30
C LEU A 114 -1.50 3.05 -7.26
N HIS A 115 -0.26 3.14 -6.77
CA HIS A 115 0.18 4.12 -5.77
C HIS A 115 -0.13 5.57 -6.20
N ASP A 116 0.20 5.93 -7.43
CA ASP A 116 -0.04 7.28 -7.96
C ASP A 116 -1.54 7.62 -8.07
N ALA A 117 -2.35 6.63 -8.43
CA ALA A 117 -3.79 6.80 -8.62
C ALA A 117 -4.58 6.89 -7.31
N VAL A 118 -4.15 6.18 -6.26
CA VAL A 118 -4.82 6.19 -4.94
C VAL A 118 -4.38 7.35 -4.05
N ARG A 119 -3.42 8.17 -4.50
CA ARG A 119 -2.94 9.34 -3.77
C ARG A 119 -4.01 10.45 -3.73
N PRO A 120 -4.37 11.00 -2.55
CA PRO A 120 -5.25 12.16 -2.49
C PRO A 120 -4.55 13.39 -3.09
N GLY A 121 -4.99 13.81 -4.28
CA GLY A 121 -4.45 14.95 -5.01
C GLY A 121 -4.45 14.84 -6.54
N THR A 122 -4.84 13.69 -7.11
CA THR A 122 -4.86 13.46 -8.57
C THR A 122 -6.24 13.58 -9.23
N ILE A 123 -7.29 13.95 -8.47
CA ILE A 123 -8.56 14.41 -9.07
C ILE A 123 -8.53 15.95 -9.14
N PRO A 124 -8.57 16.57 -10.33
CA PRO A 124 -8.76 18.01 -10.46
C PRO A 124 -10.23 18.33 -10.17
N GLY A 125 -10.57 18.48 -8.89
CA GLY A 125 -11.87 18.97 -8.42
C GLY A 125 -11.71 20.34 -7.74
N PRO A 126 -12.67 21.27 -7.87
CA PRO A 126 -12.60 22.60 -7.25
C PRO A 126 -12.61 22.47 -5.71
N ARG A 127 -11.59 23.04 -5.04
CA ARG A 127 -11.45 23.01 -3.57
C ARG A 127 -12.37 24.03 -2.88
N PRO A 128 -13.07 23.67 -1.78
CA PRO A 128 -13.45 24.61 -0.73
C PRO A 128 -12.24 24.94 0.16
N GLY A 129 -12.15 26.18 0.65
CA GLY A 129 -10.93 26.82 1.20
C GLY A 129 -10.39 26.30 2.54
N PRO A 130 -9.22 26.81 2.97
CA PRO A 130 -8.41 26.24 4.05
C PRO A 130 -8.82 26.75 5.43
N GLY A 131 -9.16 25.83 6.33
CA GLY A 131 -9.05 26.05 7.78
C GLY A 131 -7.63 25.68 8.26
N PRO A 132 -7.12 26.30 9.34
CA PRO A 132 -5.76 26.03 9.83
C PRO A 132 -5.76 24.72 10.62
N VAL A 133 -5.37 23.62 9.98
CA VAL A 133 -5.05 22.37 10.68
C VAL A 133 -3.57 22.43 11.04
N VAL A 134 -3.27 22.53 12.34
CA VAL A 134 -1.91 22.29 12.85
C VAL A 134 -1.63 20.80 12.70
N THR A 135 -1.15 20.39 11.53
CA THR A 135 -0.72 19.01 11.28
C THR A 135 0.68 18.83 11.85
N VAL A 136 0.80 18.07 12.94
CA VAL A 136 2.08 17.45 13.31
C VAL A 136 2.51 16.60 12.11
N PRO A 137 3.75 16.68 11.61
CA PRO A 137 4.19 15.82 10.51
C PRO A 137 4.02 14.37 10.94
N GLU A 138 3.13 13.64 10.27
CA GLU A 138 2.98 12.21 10.53
C GLU A 138 4.32 11.53 10.21
N THR A 139 4.96 10.95 11.23
CA THR A 139 6.15 10.12 11.03
C THR A 139 5.72 8.74 10.59
N MET A 140 6.52 8.06 9.76
CA MET A 140 6.24 6.69 9.36
C MET A 140 6.14 5.77 10.58
N GLY A 141 5.07 4.97 10.66
CA GLY A 141 4.88 4.01 11.74
C GLY A 141 5.79 2.78 11.61
N GLU A 142 6.00 2.04 12.69
CA GLU A 142 6.79 0.80 12.66
C GLU A 142 6.10 -0.32 11.86
N ALA A 143 4.75 -0.34 11.85
CA ALA A 143 3.96 -1.29 11.07
C ALA A 143 4.15 -1.09 9.56
N ASP A 144 4.09 0.15 9.10
CA ASP A 144 4.32 0.56 7.70
C ASP A 144 5.74 0.27 7.22
N MET A 145 6.71 0.19 8.14
CA MET A 145 8.12 0.02 7.78
C MET A 145 8.45 -1.42 7.34
N LYS A 146 7.79 -2.43 7.92
CA LYS A 146 8.02 -3.84 7.60
C LYS A 146 7.87 -4.18 6.11
N PRO A 147 6.76 -3.82 5.42
CA PRO A 147 6.60 -4.12 3.99
C PRO A 147 7.61 -3.37 3.12
N ILE A 148 7.98 -2.14 3.49
CA ILE A 148 9.02 -1.37 2.79
C ILE A 148 10.36 -2.11 2.82
N LEU A 149 10.76 -2.60 3.99
CA LEU A 149 12.00 -3.37 4.14
C LEU A 149 11.92 -4.70 3.38
N GLN A 150 10.77 -5.36 3.35
CA GLN A 150 10.57 -6.58 2.56
C GLN A 150 10.71 -6.30 1.06
N ALA A 151 10.13 -5.20 0.56
CA ALA A 151 10.25 -4.81 -0.84
C ALA A 151 11.72 -4.52 -1.23
N LEU A 152 12.47 -3.81 -0.38
CA LEU A 152 13.90 -3.55 -0.60
C LEU A 152 14.73 -4.83 -0.60
N ARG A 153 14.46 -5.76 0.32
CA ARG A 153 15.17 -7.04 0.41
C ARG A 153 14.84 -8.01 -0.71
N LYS A 154 13.64 -7.91 -1.29
CA LYS A 154 13.21 -8.75 -2.42
C LYS A 154 13.98 -8.43 -3.69
N GLU A 155 14.42 -7.19 -3.85
CA GLU A 155 15.27 -6.77 -4.95
C GLU A 155 16.70 -7.28 -4.74
N THR A 156 17.35 -7.76 -5.81
CA THR A 156 18.68 -8.38 -5.73
C THR A 156 19.81 -7.42 -6.14
N PHE A 157 19.49 -6.34 -6.87
CA PHE A 157 20.48 -5.39 -7.35
C PHE A 157 20.38 -4.05 -6.63
N ASP A 158 21.50 -3.57 -6.08
CA ASP A 158 21.59 -2.31 -5.34
C ASP A 158 21.11 -1.07 -6.12
N PRO A 159 21.39 -0.90 -7.42
CA PRO A 159 20.83 0.23 -8.18
C PRO A 159 19.30 0.26 -8.19
N ASN A 160 18.66 -0.92 -8.31
CA ASN A 160 17.21 -1.06 -8.28
C ASN A 160 16.68 -0.78 -6.87
N ARG A 161 17.35 -1.29 -5.82
CA ARG A 161 17.05 -0.93 -4.42
C ARG A 161 17.15 0.57 -4.17
N ALA A 162 18.17 1.23 -4.72
CA ALA A 162 18.38 2.66 -4.55
C ALA A 162 17.28 3.48 -5.21
N GLN A 163 16.87 3.08 -6.41
CA GLN A 163 15.73 3.68 -7.09
C GLN A 163 14.43 3.48 -6.29
N LEU A 164 14.18 2.27 -5.80
CA LEU A 164 13.03 1.94 -4.96
C LEU A 164 13.02 2.79 -3.68
N ALA A 165 14.13 2.85 -2.96
CA ALA A 165 14.24 3.62 -1.73
C ALA A 165 14.03 5.12 -1.97
N ARG A 166 14.64 5.70 -3.02
CA ARG A 166 14.41 7.11 -3.39
C ARG A 166 12.95 7.38 -3.71
N GLN A 167 12.29 6.48 -4.42
CA GLN A 167 10.88 6.59 -4.74
C GLN A 167 10.02 6.55 -3.48
N ILE A 168 10.27 5.60 -2.57
CA ILE A 168 9.56 5.52 -1.28
C ILE A 168 9.71 6.81 -0.48
N LEU A 169 10.93 7.35 -0.37
CA LEU A 169 11.20 8.59 0.36
C LEU A 169 10.50 9.80 -0.27
N THR A 170 10.50 9.91 -1.60
CA THR A 170 9.91 11.05 -2.33
C THR A 170 8.38 10.98 -2.39
N SER A 171 7.84 9.76 -2.50
CA SER A 171 6.41 9.51 -2.62
C SER A 171 5.69 9.59 -1.28
N SER A 172 6.39 9.28 -0.18
CA SER A 172 5.84 9.35 1.16
C SER A 172 5.59 10.80 1.55
N ARG A 173 4.36 11.11 1.99
CA ARG A 173 4.03 12.40 2.61
C ARG A 173 4.54 12.48 4.06
N ARG A 174 4.95 11.33 4.61
CA ARG A 174 5.45 11.14 5.97
C ARG A 174 6.96 11.28 6.03
N LEU A 175 7.46 11.81 7.13
CA LEU A 175 8.89 11.86 7.41
C LEU A 175 9.33 10.54 8.07
N PHE A 176 10.55 10.11 7.76
CA PHE A 176 11.13 8.89 8.31
C PHE A 176 11.95 9.24 9.55
N ARG A 177 12.03 8.31 10.50
CA ARG A 177 13.00 8.43 11.60
C ARG A 177 14.39 8.02 11.13
N ALA A 178 15.43 8.58 11.71
CA ALA A 178 16.82 8.22 11.45
C ALA A 178 17.06 6.71 11.65
N SER A 179 16.39 6.09 12.63
CA SER A 179 16.42 4.64 12.86
C SER A 179 15.76 3.82 11.74
N GLN A 180 14.76 4.38 11.05
CA GLN A 180 14.13 3.76 9.89
C GLN A 180 15.01 3.90 8.65
N ILE A 181 15.61 5.07 8.45
CA ILE A 181 16.58 5.28 7.38
C ILE A 181 17.78 4.34 7.53
N LYS A 182 18.29 4.16 8.76
CA LYS A 182 19.32 3.16 9.06
C LYS A 182 18.94 1.76 8.55
N GLN A 183 17.73 1.29 8.85
CA GLN A 183 17.24 -0.02 8.40
C GLN A 183 17.13 -0.12 6.87
N MET A 184 16.77 0.96 6.18
CA MET A 184 16.74 0.99 4.70
C MET A 184 18.15 0.90 4.13
N VAL A 185 19.10 1.64 4.71
CA VAL A 185 20.51 1.66 4.27
C VAL A 185 21.17 0.29 4.52
N GLU A 186 20.81 -0.41 5.60
CA GLU A 186 21.27 -1.77 5.88
C GLU A 186 20.81 -2.81 4.86
N CYS A 187 19.78 -2.53 4.04
CA CYS A 187 19.32 -3.44 3.00
C CYS A 187 20.20 -3.44 1.73
N PHE A 188 21.26 -2.64 1.69
CA PHE A 188 22.18 -2.55 0.56
C PHE A 188 23.46 -3.33 0.83
N ASP A 189 24.07 -3.86 -0.23
CA ASP A 189 25.30 -4.64 -0.14
C ASP A 189 26.54 -3.76 -0.34
N PHE A 190 26.42 -2.71 -1.17
CA PHE A 190 27.53 -1.84 -1.56
C PHE A 190 27.50 -0.48 -0.84
N GLU A 191 28.64 -0.12 -0.25
CA GLU A 191 28.86 1.14 0.48
C GLU A 191 28.61 2.43 -0.33
N PRO A 192 29.01 2.54 -1.60
CA PRO A 192 28.66 3.70 -2.42
C PRO A 192 27.15 3.90 -2.54
N SER A 193 26.39 2.82 -2.75
CA SER A 193 24.93 2.87 -2.86
C SER A 193 24.26 3.23 -1.54
N LYS A 194 24.77 2.71 -0.42
CA LYS A 194 24.38 3.12 0.93
C LYS A 194 24.54 4.63 1.15
N LEU A 195 25.70 5.17 0.75
CA LEU A 195 26.03 6.58 0.96
C LEU A 195 25.13 7.50 0.13
N GLU A 196 24.87 7.15 -1.13
CA GLU A 196 23.96 7.91 -1.98
C GLU A 196 22.55 7.97 -1.38
N LEU A 197 22.03 6.82 -0.93
CA LEU A 197 20.71 6.78 -0.31
C LEU A 197 20.69 7.57 1.00
N ALA A 198 21.70 7.41 1.87
CA ALA A 198 21.78 8.12 3.13
C ALA A 198 21.86 9.64 2.94
N LYS A 199 22.55 10.14 1.91
CA LYS A 199 22.55 11.57 1.59
C LYS A 199 21.17 12.04 1.12
N PHE A 200 20.52 11.26 0.26
CA PHE A 200 19.19 11.59 -0.25
C PHE A 200 18.12 11.58 0.85
N ALA A 201 18.14 10.58 1.72
CA ALA A 201 17.17 10.38 2.80
C ALA A 201 17.22 11.43 3.90
N TYR A 202 18.33 12.19 4.01
CA TYR A 202 18.49 13.23 5.02
C TYR A 202 17.39 14.31 4.93
N ASP A 203 17.03 14.72 3.71
CA ASP A 203 16.00 15.74 3.50
C ASP A 203 14.59 15.22 3.91
N TYR A 204 14.39 13.90 3.93
CA TYR A 204 13.12 13.21 4.26
C TYR A 204 13.08 12.68 5.71
N THR A 205 14.06 13.04 6.53
CA THR A 205 14.15 12.59 7.92
C THR A 205 13.50 13.61 8.88
N TYR A 206 12.76 13.08 9.85
CA TYR A 206 12.10 13.83 10.91
C TYR A 206 13.11 14.28 12.00
N ASP A 207 13.78 13.32 12.63
CA ASP A 207 14.75 13.51 13.72
C ASP A 207 16.18 13.63 13.19
N ARG A 208 16.44 14.71 12.44
CA ARG A 208 17.75 14.98 11.81
C ARG A 208 18.87 15.12 12.84
N GLU A 209 18.55 15.53 14.07
CA GLU A 209 19.48 15.58 15.20
C GLU A 209 20.00 14.19 15.60
N LYS A 210 19.28 13.11 15.26
CA LYS A 210 19.67 11.72 15.49
C LYS A 210 20.25 11.03 14.26
N TYR A 211 20.53 11.77 13.18
CA TYR A 211 21.00 11.19 11.93
C TYR A 211 22.36 10.50 12.02
N PHE A 212 23.13 10.80 13.06
CA PHE A 212 24.37 10.09 13.38
C PHE A 212 24.17 8.58 13.54
N LEU A 213 22.97 8.11 13.91
CA LEU A 213 22.64 6.68 13.99
C LEU A 213 22.78 5.95 12.65
N VAL A 214 22.64 6.65 11.52
CA VAL A 214 22.79 6.07 10.19
C VAL A 214 24.25 5.69 9.91
N ASN A 215 25.23 6.32 10.59
CA ASN A 215 26.64 5.97 10.46
C ASN A 215 26.93 4.51 10.86
N ASP A 216 26.12 3.93 11.74
CA ASP A 216 26.26 2.52 12.15
C ASP A 216 25.98 1.53 11.01
N ALA A 217 25.23 1.94 9.99
CA ALA A 217 24.92 1.08 8.83
C ALA A 217 26.12 0.92 7.87
N PHE A 218 27.18 1.72 8.07
CA PHE A 218 28.42 1.69 7.30
C PHE A 218 29.51 0.92 8.05
N SER A 219 30.28 0.15 7.31
CA SER A 219 31.45 -0.59 7.77
C SER A 219 32.72 0.24 7.66
N PHE A 220 32.86 1.08 6.62
CA PHE A 220 34.09 1.86 6.40
C PHE A 220 34.02 3.27 7.02
N SER A 221 35.13 3.71 7.61
CA SER A 221 35.25 5.04 8.25
C SER A 221 35.15 6.19 7.25
N ASN A 222 35.73 6.04 6.07
CA ASN A 222 35.68 7.05 5.00
C ASN A 222 34.24 7.40 4.60
N THR A 223 33.34 6.43 4.57
CA THR A 223 31.92 6.62 4.21
C THR A 223 31.16 7.33 5.31
N LYS A 224 31.46 7.01 6.58
CA LYS A 224 30.92 7.69 7.77
C LYS A 224 31.33 9.17 7.80
N ASP A 225 32.60 9.45 7.53
CA ASP A 225 33.12 10.81 7.44
C ASP A 225 32.46 11.58 6.29
N ALA A 226 32.26 10.94 5.13
CA ALA A 226 31.61 11.53 3.98
C ALA A 226 30.13 11.88 4.24
N LEU A 227 29.40 11.04 4.99
CA LEU A 227 28.03 11.32 5.40
C LEU A 227 27.97 12.46 6.42
N SER A 228 28.86 12.43 7.42
CA SER A 228 28.90 13.45 8.48
C SER A 228 29.18 14.85 7.92
N ARG A 229 30.15 14.97 7.00
CA ARG A 229 30.42 16.23 6.28
C ARG A 229 29.21 16.72 5.48
N TYR A 230 28.44 15.80 4.87
CA TYR A 230 27.24 16.16 4.13
C TYR A 230 26.15 16.72 5.05
N VAL A 231 25.90 16.06 6.19
CA VAL A 231 24.93 16.50 7.20
C VAL A 231 25.30 17.88 7.74
N GLU A 232 26.56 18.10 8.09
CA GLU A 232 27.07 19.41 8.55
C GLU A 232 26.82 20.51 7.52
N SER A 233 27.13 20.26 6.24
CA SER A 233 26.92 21.20 5.14
C SER A 233 25.45 21.59 4.94
N LYS A 234 24.53 20.69 5.26
CA LYS A 234 23.08 20.92 5.17
C LYS A 234 22.52 21.60 6.41
N SER A 235 23.06 21.32 7.58
CA SER A 235 22.65 21.95 8.85
C SER A 235 22.99 23.44 8.91
N THR A 236 24.04 23.84 8.20
CA THR A 236 24.53 25.23 8.11
C THR A 236 23.89 26.04 6.99
N ALA A 237 23.08 25.41 6.13
CA ALA A 237 22.38 26.09 5.04
C ALA A 237 21.06 26.70 5.55
N PRO A 238 20.71 27.95 5.16
CA PRO A 238 19.46 28.58 5.57
C PRO A 238 18.25 27.77 5.06
N PRO A 239 17.13 27.73 5.81
CA PRO A 239 15.95 26.95 5.43
C PRO A 239 15.43 27.43 4.07
N ARG A 240 15.29 26.51 3.11
CA ARG A 240 14.62 26.79 1.84
C ARG A 240 13.15 27.08 2.13
N ARG A 241 12.74 28.32 1.81
CA ARG A 241 11.36 28.81 1.87
C ARG A 241 10.45 28.07 0.90
#